data_AF-A0A3M1ZHD6-F1
#
_entry.id   AF-A0A3M1ZHD6-F1
#
_cell.length_a   1.000
_cell.length_b   1.000
_cell.length_c   1.000
_cell.angle_alpha   90.00
_cell.angle_beta   90.00
_cell.angle_gamma   90.00
#
_symmetry.space_group_name_H-M   'P 1'
#
loop_
_entity.id
_entity.type
_entity.pdbx_description
1 polymer ?
#
loop_
_entity_poly.entity_id
_entity_poly.type
_entity_poly.pdbx_seq_one_letter_code
_entity_poly.pdbx_strand_id
1 'polypeptide(L)'
;MNPAAFLGTLALALAAAKVLGQAFDRVKLPPILGQILAGILLASVGGFPAEVLRGEAFTALSDLGLVFLLLLTGTESSLKEIRRAGGPSTLVALGGVAVPFALGVAAARWLGFGLPQALATGALFTPTSIGITAVTLLEAGRIRTRVGATLVGAAILDDVLALCLLAVVLGTGSPHAVLGKATVYFVLAGLFAWKILPPLYRQFRRIHLPEAPLTFVLIVTLGLAALAETVGLAGITGAFVAGLAVRERMGEEKLLDRVHAVAYGVFIPLFFVHLGSSLDLGGLGGLGRVG
;
A
#
# COMPACT_ATOMS: atom_id res chain seq x y z
N MET A 1 -26.75 -8.46 -2.72
CA MET A 1 -26.00 -8.66 -1.45
C MET A 1 -26.98 -8.54 -0.28
N ASN A 2 -27.02 -9.51 0.65
CA ASN A 2 -27.86 -9.41 1.85
C ASN A 2 -27.23 -8.41 2.83
N PRO A 3 -27.89 -7.28 3.16
CA PRO A 3 -27.30 -6.26 4.03
C PRO A 3 -26.91 -6.78 5.43
N ALA A 4 -27.70 -7.69 6.00
CA ALA A 4 -27.42 -8.28 7.31
C ALA A 4 -26.14 -9.13 7.28
N ALA A 5 -25.96 -9.92 6.21
CA ALA A 5 -24.75 -10.72 6.03
C ALA A 5 -23.50 -9.84 5.87
N PHE A 6 -23.60 -8.75 5.11
CA PHE A 6 -22.48 -7.80 4.94
C PHE A 6 -22.06 -7.15 6.26
N LEU A 7 -23.02 -6.60 7.01
CA LEU A 7 -22.74 -5.96 8.30
C LEU A 7 -22.20 -6.96 9.33
N GLY A 8 -22.77 -8.17 9.38
CA GLY A 8 -22.27 -9.24 10.26
C GLY A 8 -20.84 -9.66 9.93
N THR A 9 -20.52 -9.77 8.63
CA THR A 9 -19.16 -10.07 8.13
C THR A 9 -18.19 -8.97 8.55
N LEU A 10 -18.57 -7.70 8.39
CA LEU A 10 -17.75 -6.54 8.76
C LEU A 10 -17.47 -6.53 10.27
N ALA A 11 -18.49 -6.74 11.10
CA ALA A 11 -18.35 -6.79 12.54
C ALA A 11 -17.42 -7.92 12.98
N LEU A 12 -17.57 -9.13 12.41
CA LEU A 12 -16.72 -10.26 12.74
C LEU A 12 -15.28 -10.07 12.25
N ALA A 13 -15.09 -9.52 11.06
CA ALA A 13 -13.77 -9.17 10.52
C ALA A 13 -13.00 -8.26 11.48
N LEU A 14 -13.63 -7.17 11.93
CA LEU A 14 -13.02 -6.24 12.89
C LEU A 14 -12.74 -6.91 14.24
N ALA A 15 -13.68 -7.68 14.78
CA ALA A 15 -13.51 -8.37 16.05
C ALA A 15 -12.36 -9.39 15.98
N ALA A 16 -12.33 -10.24 14.96
CA ALA A 16 -11.29 -11.23 14.75
C ALA A 16 -9.91 -10.57 14.55
N ALA A 17 -9.84 -9.50 13.76
CA ALA A 17 -8.62 -8.73 13.56
C ALA A 17 -8.06 -8.16 14.87
N LYS A 18 -8.90 -7.63 15.76
CA LYS A 18 -8.46 -7.11 17.07
C LYS A 18 -8.05 -8.21 18.03
N VAL A 19 -8.80 -9.31 18.09
CA VAL A 19 -8.50 -10.45 18.99
C VAL A 19 -7.19 -11.11 18.58
N LEU A 20 -7.02 -11.47 17.31
CA LEU A 20 -5.79 -12.11 16.84
C LEU A 20 -4.62 -11.13 16.78
N GLY A 21 -4.86 -9.87 16.43
CA GLY A 21 -3.82 -8.83 16.53
C GLY A 21 -3.29 -8.67 17.95
N GLN A 22 -4.17 -8.64 18.96
CA GLN A 22 -3.76 -8.62 20.37
C GLN A 22 -3.03 -9.90 20.79
N ALA A 23 -3.45 -11.07 20.28
CA ALA A 23 -2.75 -12.32 20.58
C ALA A 23 -1.31 -12.31 20.05
N PHE A 24 -1.10 -11.78 18.84
CA PHE A 24 0.23 -11.62 18.23
C PHE A 24 1.09 -10.59 18.97
N ASP A 25 0.50 -9.46 19.35
CA ASP A 25 1.17 -8.44 20.16
C ASP A 25 1.68 -9.02 21.50
N ARG A 26 0.87 -9.84 22.18
CA ARG A 26 1.25 -10.52 23.43
C ARG A 26 2.45 -11.45 23.29
N VAL A 27 2.64 -12.07 22.12
CA VAL A 27 3.81 -12.92 21.82
C VAL A 27 4.95 -12.13 21.16
N LYS A 28 4.89 -10.79 21.16
CA LYS A 28 5.89 -9.88 20.56
C LYS A 28 6.05 -10.03 19.05
N LEU A 29 5.00 -10.47 18.36
CA LEU A 29 4.92 -10.46 16.91
C LEU A 29 4.16 -9.22 16.42
N PRO A 30 4.45 -8.71 15.21
CA PRO A 30 3.67 -7.61 14.63
C PRO A 30 2.17 -7.94 14.61
N PRO A 31 1.29 -7.09 15.20
CA PRO A 31 -0.15 -7.33 15.29
C PRO A 31 -0.82 -7.63 13.95
N ILE A 32 -0.27 -7.10 12.86
CA ILE A 32 -0.78 -7.23 11.50
C ILE A 32 -0.75 -8.68 11.02
N LEU A 33 0.23 -9.48 11.44
CA LEU A 33 0.26 -10.90 11.13
C LEU A 33 -0.98 -11.62 11.71
N GLY A 34 -1.43 -11.21 12.90
CA GLY A 34 -2.67 -11.69 13.50
C GLY A 34 -3.92 -11.26 12.71
N GLN A 35 -3.91 -10.06 12.13
CA GLN A 35 -5.02 -9.56 11.30
C GLN A 35 -5.11 -10.30 9.95
N ILE A 36 -3.96 -10.59 9.32
CA ILE A 36 -3.89 -11.43 8.12
C ILE A 36 -4.38 -12.84 8.45
N LEU A 37 -3.94 -13.42 9.58
CA LEU A 37 -4.41 -14.72 10.04
C LEU A 37 -5.93 -14.73 10.27
N ALA A 38 -6.50 -13.64 10.79
CA ALA A 38 -7.95 -13.50 10.93
C ALA A 38 -8.65 -13.66 9.58
N GLY A 39 -8.14 -13.00 8.53
CA GLY A 39 -8.65 -13.15 7.16
C GLY A 39 -8.58 -14.58 6.65
N ILE A 40 -7.44 -15.25 6.83
CA ILE A 40 -7.25 -16.64 6.41
C ILE A 40 -8.25 -17.56 7.10
N LEU A 41 -8.38 -17.44 8.43
CA LEU A 41 -9.28 -18.28 9.22
C LEU A 41 -10.75 -18.02 8.85
N LEU A 42 -11.16 -16.76 8.73
CA LEU A 42 -12.52 -16.42 8.35
C LEU A 42 -12.88 -16.92 6.94
N ALA A 43 -11.91 -16.93 6.01
CA ALA A 43 -12.13 -17.44 4.65
C ALA A 43 -12.10 -18.97 4.55
N SER A 44 -11.45 -19.66 5.50
CA SER A 44 -11.23 -21.12 5.46
C SER A 44 -12.21 -21.90 6.33
N VAL A 45 -12.73 -21.30 7.41
CA VAL A 45 -13.68 -21.95 8.31
C VAL A 45 -15.07 -21.97 7.66
N GLY A 46 -15.58 -23.17 7.38
CA GLY A 46 -16.92 -23.37 6.81
C GLY A 46 -18.01 -22.74 7.68
N GLY A 47 -19.03 -22.15 7.03
CA GLY A 47 -20.13 -21.46 7.71
C GLY A 47 -20.01 -19.94 7.77
N PHE A 48 -18.88 -19.37 7.32
CA PHE A 48 -18.73 -17.93 7.15
C PHE A 48 -18.86 -17.53 5.67
N PRO A 49 -19.52 -16.41 5.32
CA PRO A 49 -19.66 -15.98 3.94
C PRO A 49 -18.34 -15.40 3.40
N ALA A 50 -17.38 -16.27 3.11
CA ALA A 50 -16.07 -15.89 2.54
C ALA A 50 -16.21 -15.10 1.23
N GLU A 51 -17.28 -15.33 0.48
CA GLU A 51 -17.64 -14.55 -0.72
C GLU A 51 -17.87 -13.07 -0.41
N VAL A 52 -18.36 -12.73 0.79
CA VAL A 52 -18.57 -11.32 1.19
C VAL A 52 -17.24 -10.62 1.44
N LEU A 53 -16.25 -11.29 2.05
CA LEU A 53 -14.91 -10.74 2.23
C LEU A 53 -14.18 -10.48 0.90
N ARG A 54 -14.50 -11.28 -0.12
CA ARG A 54 -13.96 -11.18 -1.48
C ARG A 54 -14.86 -10.36 -2.42
N GLY A 55 -15.99 -9.85 -1.92
CA GLY A 55 -16.93 -9.07 -2.70
C GLY A 55 -16.41 -7.66 -2.98
N GLU A 56 -16.91 -7.05 -4.05
CA GLU A 56 -16.51 -5.70 -4.50
C GLU A 56 -16.64 -4.65 -3.38
N ALA A 57 -17.73 -4.68 -2.61
CA ALA A 57 -17.97 -3.72 -1.53
C ALA A 57 -16.93 -3.83 -0.40
N PHE A 58 -16.56 -5.05 -0.01
CA PHE A 58 -15.54 -5.26 1.03
C PHE A 58 -14.15 -4.93 0.51
N THR A 59 -13.87 -5.28 -0.75
CA THR A 59 -12.62 -4.94 -1.44
C THR A 59 -12.42 -3.43 -1.50
N ALA A 60 -13.44 -2.65 -1.90
CA ALA A 60 -13.37 -1.19 -1.92
C ALA A 60 -13.08 -0.58 -0.54
N LEU A 61 -13.69 -1.11 0.53
CA LEU A 61 -13.37 -0.69 1.91
C LEU A 61 -11.94 -1.05 2.32
N SER A 62 -11.46 -2.20 1.84
CA SER A 62 -10.11 -2.70 2.12
C SER A 62 -9.04 -1.89 1.37
N ASP A 63 -9.30 -1.51 0.13
CA ASP A 63 -8.44 -0.63 -0.66
C ASP A 63 -8.31 0.76 0.00
N LEU A 64 -9.41 1.28 0.57
CA LEU A 64 -9.34 2.48 1.41
C LEU A 64 -8.44 2.26 2.63
N GLY A 65 -8.45 1.08 3.25
CA GLY A 65 -7.52 0.71 4.31
C GLY A 65 -6.06 0.80 3.90
N LEU A 66 -5.72 0.36 2.69
CA LEU A 66 -4.39 0.51 2.15
C LEU A 66 -4.05 1.98 1.87
N VAL A 67 -4.98 2.76 1.31
CA VAL A 67 -4.82 4.22 1.13
C VAL A 67 -4.55 4.92 2.46
N PHE A 68 -5.34 4.62 3.50
CA PHE A 68 -5.13 5.15 4.85
C PHE A 68 -3.78 4.74 5.41
N LEU A 69 -3.37 3.48 5.20
CA LEU A 69 -2.08 3.00 5.67
C LEU A 69 -0.91 3.78 5.06
N LEU A 70 -0.94 4.01 3.75
CA LEU A 70 0.10 4.76 3.06
C LEU A 70 0.03 6.25 3.37
N LEU A 71 -1.16 6.81 3.57
CA LEU A 71 -1.34 8.15 4.12
C LEU A 71 -0.63 8.29 5.46
N LEU A 72 -0.88 7.39 6.42
CA LEU A 72 -0.23 7.41 7.74
C LEU A 72 1.29 7.25 7.65
N THR A 73 1.73 6.34 6.78
CA THR A 73 3.15 6.15 6.52
C THR A 73 3.78 7.44 6.00
N GLY A 74 3.11 8.14 5.08
CA GLY A 74 3.52 9.44 4.56
C GLY A 74 3.57 10.51 5.65
N THR A 75 2.57 10.55 6.53
CA THR A 75 2.52 11.54 7.62
C THR A 75 3.60 11.30 8.68
N GLU A 76 4.06 10.07 8.83
CA GLU A 76 5.08 9.70 9.82
C GLU A 76 6.50 9.68 9.23
N SER A 77 6.61 9.79 7.91
CA SER A 77 7.87 9.84 7.20
C SER A 77 8.55 11.21 7.29
N SER A 78 9.87 11.23 7.09
CA SER A 78 10.65 12.46 7.02
C SER A 78 11.09 12.73 5.58
N LEU A 79 10.54 13.79 4.96
CA LEU A 79 10.96 14.20 3.62
C LEU A 79 12.46 14.49 3.55
N LYS A 80 13.02 15.06 4.62
CA LYS A 80 14.45 15.35 4.74
C LYS A 80 15.30 14.09 4.70
N GLU A 81 14.93 13.05 5.47
CA GLU A 81 15.68 11.80 5.48
C GLU A 81 15.49 11.01 4.18
N ILE A 82 14.29 11.02 3.58
CA ILE A 82 14.05 10.42 2.25
C ILE A 82 14.95 11.06 1.19
N ARG A 83 15.04 12.40 1.18
CA ARG A 83 15.91 13.12 0.23
C ARG A 83 17.38 12.79 0.44
N ARG A 84 17.83 12.64 1.69
CA ARG A 84 19.21 12.22 2.02
C ARG A 84 19.48 10.77 1.63
N ALA A 85 18.46 9.92 1.71
CA ALA A 85 18.52 8.53 1.34
C ALA A 85 18.38 8.29 -0.16
N GLY A 86 18.21 9.32 -1.00
CA GLY A 86 17.95 9.17 -2.44
C GLY A 86 18.94 8.25 -3.17
N GLY A 87 20.25 8.43 -2.97
CA GLY A 87 21.27 7.56 -3.56
C GLY A 87 21.14 6.10 -3.11
N PRO A 88 21.17 5.81 -1.79
CA PRO A 88 20.89 4.48 -1.25
C PRO A 88 19.57 3.87 -1.73
N SER A 89 18.48 4.64 -1.76
CA SER A 89 17.16 4.21 -2.23
C SER A 89 17.19 3.79 -3.69
N THR A 90 17.87 4.55 -4.55
CA THR A 90 18.04 4.19 -5.96
C THR A 90 18.83 2.89 -6.13
N LEU A 91 19.89 2.69 -5.36
CA LEU A 91 20.66 1.43 -5.41
C LEU A 91 19.82 0.23 -4.95
N VAL A 92 19.04 0.40 -3.86
CA VAL A 92 18.13 -0.64 -3.36
C VAL A 92 17.04 -0.95 -4.37
N ALA A 93 16.42 0.06 -5.00
CA ALA A 93 15.38 -0.15 -6.00
C ALA A 93 15.94 -0.83 -7.27
N LEU A 94 17.08 -0.35 -7.80
CA LEU A 94 17.71 -0.97 -8.97
C LEU A 94 18.14 -2.41 -8.71
N GLY A 95 18.73 -2.68 -7.55
CA GLY A 95 19.09 -4.04 -7.14
C GLY A 95 17.86 -4.93 -6.90
N GLY A 96 16.83 -4.37 -6.25
CA GLY A 96 15.55 -5.01 -5.96
C GLY A 96 14.75 -5.34 -7.22
N VAL A 97 14.96 -4.62 -8.32
CA VAL A 97 14.39 -4.97 -9.62
C VAL A 97 15.28 -5.93 -10.39
N ALA A 98 16.56 -5.57 -10.59
CA ALA A 98 17.44 -6.29 -11.50
C ALA A 98 17.73 -7.72 -11.02
N VAL A 99 17.95 -7.93 -9.72
CA VAL A 99 18.33 -9.24 -9.19
C VAL A 99 17.16 -10.23 -9.22
N PRO A 100 15.97 -9.93 -8.65
CA PRO A 100 14.83 -10.84 -8.74
C PRO A 100 14.35 -11.06 -10.18
N PHE A 101 14.39 -10.04 -11.04
CA PHE A 101 14.08 -10.19 -12.45
C PHE A 101 15.01 -11.20 -13.13
N ALA A 102 16.33 -11.00 -13.01
CA ALA A 102 17.31 -11.88 -13.64
C ALA A 102 17.21 -13.32 -13.11
N LEU A 103 17.04 -13.50 -11.80
CA LEU A 103 16.86 -14.82 -11.19
C LEU A 103 15.56 -15.48 -11.64
N GLY A 104 14.46 -14.73 -11.73
CA GLY A 104 13.17 -15.24 -12.21
C GLY A 104 13.23 -15.67 -13.67
N VAL A 105 13.87 -14.88 -14.54
CA VAL A 105 14.13 -15.26 -15.94
C VAL A 105 15.01 -16.52 -16.00
N ALA A 106 16.12 -16.55 -15.27
CA ALA A 106 17.03 -17.68 -15.27
C ALA A 106 16.35 -18.98 -14.81
N ALA A 107 15.59 -18.92 -13.72
CA ALA A 107 14.81 -20.04 -13.21
C ALA A 107 13.78 -20.52 -14.25
N ALA A 108 13.05 -19.61 -14.88
CA ALA A 108 12.07 -19.97 -15.89
C ALA A 108 12.71 -20.59 -17.14
N ARG A 109 13.86 -20.08 -17.59
CA ARG A 109 14.63 -20.65 -18.70
C ARG A 109 15.16 -22.04 -18.36
N TRP A 110 15.62 -22.25 -17.13
CA TRP A 110 16.07 -23.55 -16.64
C TRP A 110 14.94 -24.58 -16.62
N LEU A 111 13.71 -24.16 -16.30
CA LEU A 111 12.50 -24.99 -16.36
C LEU A 111 11.99 -25.23 -17.79
N GLY A 112 12.68 -24.74 -18.82
CA GLY A 112 12.33 -24.97 -20.23
C GLY A 112 11.29 -24.00 -20.80
N PHE A 113 10.88 -22.96 -20.06
CA PHE A 113 9.95 -21.95 -20.59
C PHE A 113 10.58 -21.11 -21.70
N GLY A 114 9.77 -20.75 -22.72
CA GLY A 114 10.18 -19.85 -23.79
C GLY A 114 10.58 -18.45 -23.28
N LEU A 115 11.27 -17.67 -24.12
CA LEU A 115 11.75 -16.34 -23.73
C LEU A 115 10.63 -15.40 -23.27
N PRO A 116 9.47 -15.30 -23.94
CA PRO A 116 8.38 -14.44 -23.48
C PRO A 116 7.84 -14.83 -22.11
N GLN A 117 7.66 -16.14 -21.86
CA GLN A 117 7.23 -16.66 -20.57
C GLN A 117 8.28 -16.38 -19.49
N ALA A 118 9.55 -16.58 -19.79
CA ALA A 118 10.63 -16.32 -18.84
C ALA A 118 10.75 -14.84 -18.45
N LEU A 119 10.62 -13.93 -19.42
CA LEU A 119 10.59 -12.48 -19.17
C LEU A 119 9.37 -12.09 -18.32
N ALA A 120 8.20 -12.67 -18.61
CA ALA A 120 7.01 -12.47 -17.79
C ALA A 120 7.20 -13.00 -16.36
N THR A 121 7.82 -14.16 -16.19
CA THR A 121 8.15 -14.72 -14.86
C THR A 121 9.11 -13.82 -14.09
N GLY A 122 10.17 -13.32 -14.72
CA GLY A 122 11.07 -12.34 -14.10
C GLY A 122 10.33 -11.08 -13.66
N ALA A 123 9.47 -10.54 -14.52
CA ALA A 123 8.66 -9.37 -14.20
C ALA A 123 7.69 -9.62 -13.03
N LEU A 124 7.17 -10.84 -12.91
CA LEU A 124 6.27 -11.23 -11.81
C LEU A 124 6.97 -11.26 -10.44
N PHE A 125 8.26 -11.60 -10.40
CA PHE A 125 9.04 -11.67 -9.16
C PHE A 125 9.64 -10.32 -8.71
N THR A 126 9.44 -9.26 -9.51
CA THR A 126 10.04 -7.94 -9.27
C THR A 126 9.28 -7.09 -8.23
N PRO A 127 7.94 -6.94 -8.29
CA PRO A 127 7.22 -6.00 -7.44
C PRO A 127 7.33 -6.31 -5.94
N THR A 128 7.58 -5.29 -5.13
CA THR A 128 7.63 -5.39 -3.67
C THR A 128 6.38 -4.85 -2.98
N SER A 129 6.01 -5.40 -1.81
CA SER A 129 4.86 -4.90 -1.04
C SER A 129 5.29 -3.83 -0.03
N ILE A 130 5.18 -2.56 -0.44
CA ILE A 130 5.47 -1.42 0.44
C ILE A 130 4.52 -1.36 1.63
N GLY A 131 3.23 -1.71 1.47
CA GLY A 131 2.22 -1.61 2.53
C GLY A 131 2.63 -2.37 3.81
N ILE A 132 3.07 -3.62 3.66
CA ILE A 132 3.50 -4.48 4.78
C ILE A 132 4.83 -3.98 5.38
N THR A 133 5.77 -3.56 4.53
CA THR A 133 7.06 -3.06 5.00
C THR A 133 6.92 -1.75 5.76
N ALA A 134 6.15 -0.81 5.19
CA ALA A 134 5.86 0.50 5.75
C ALA A 134 5.21 0.40 7.12
N VAL A 135 4.17 -0.43 7.24
CA VAL A 135 3.46 -0.59 8.52
C VAL A 135 4.33 -1.28 9.57
N THR A 136 5.14 -2.26 9.17
CA THR A 136 6.06 -2.93 10.11
C THR A 136 7.11 -1.95 10.63
N LEU A 137 7.64 -1.10 9.76
CA LEU A 137 8.55 -0.01 10.14
C LEU A 137 7.87 1.03 11.02
N LEU A 138 6.59 1.33 10.77
CA LEU A 138 5.80 2.27 11.55
C LEU A 138 5.57 1.72 12.96
N GLU A 139 5.10 0.47 13.09
CA GLU A 139 4.89 -0.23 14.37
C GLU A 139 6.19 -0.40 15.15
N ALA A 140 7.31 -0.68 14.47
CA ALA A 140 8.62 -0.76 15.10
C ALA A 140 9.20 0.62 15.49
N GLY A 141 8.54 1.74 15.15
CA GLY A 141 9.05 3.10 15.36
C GLY A 141 10.32 3.41 14.57
N ARG A 142 10.56 2.69 13.46
CA ARG A 142 11.77 2.78 12.62
C ARG A 142 11.57 3.52 11.30
N ILE A 143 10.35 3.94 10.97
CA ILE A 143 10.03 4.61 9.70
C ILE A 143 10.85 5.89 9.45
N ARG A 144 11.22 6.62 10.51
CA ARG A 144 12.04 7.85 10.42
C ARG A 144 13.56 7.62 10.41
N THR A 145 14.02 6.38 10.52
CA THR A 145 15.45 6.07 10.48
C THR A 145 15.99 6.15 9.06
N ARG A 146 17.32 6.20 8.89
CA ARG A 146 17.93 6.12 7.55
C ARG A 146 17.52 4.85 6.79
N VAL A 147 17.43 3.71 7.48
CA VAL A 147 16.98 2.45 6.89
C VAL A 147 15.52 2.56 6.44
N GLY A 148 14.64 3.07 7.32
CA GLY A 148 13.23 3.29 6.99
C GLY A 148 13.05 4.23 5.79
N ALA A 149 13.73 5.38 5.81
CA ALA A 149 13.72 6.35 4.70
C ALA A 149 14.28 5.74 3.40
N THR A 150 15.32 4.90 3.49
CA THR A 150 15.89 4.20 2.33
C THR A 150 14.89 3.23 1.72
N LEU A 151 14.22 2.41 2.56
CA LEU A 151 13.23 1.43 2.12
C LEU A 151 11.98 2.10 1.52
N VAL A 152 11.47 3.13 2.17
CA VAL A 152 10.32 3.90 1.66
C VAL A 152 10.66 4.59 0.34
N GLY A 153 11.82 5.26 0.25
CA GLY A 153 12.27 5.89 -0.98
C GLY A 153 12.53 4.89 -2.11
N ALA A 154 13.07 3.70 -1.77
CA ALA A 154 13.29 2.63 -2.74
C ALA A 154 11.96 2.11 -3.29
N ALA A 155 10.96 1.92 -2.44
CA ALA A 155 9.65 1.42 -2.88
C ALA A 155 8.91 2.39 -3.82
N ILE A 156 9.04 3.70 -3.64
CA ILE A 156 8.48 4.68 -4.59
C ILE A 156 9.16 4.56 -5.97
N LEU A 157 10.48 4.37 -5.98
CA LEU A 157 11.22 4.15 -7.22
C LEU A 157 10.88 2.79 -7.85
N ASP A 158 10.70 1.77 -7.02
CA ASP A 158 10.34 0.40 -7.41
C ASP A 158 9.03 0.38 -8.22
N ASP A 159 7.99 1.09 -7.77
CA ASP A 159 6.72 1.23 -8.51
C ASP A 159 6.93 1.78 -9.95
N VAL A 160 7.77 2.82 -10.09
CA VAL A 160 8.07 3.43 -11.39
C VAL A 160 8.88 2.48 -12.27
N LEU A 161 9.87 1.80 -11.68
CA LEU A 161 10.71 0.84 -12.38
C LEU A 161 9.91 -0.40 -12.81
N ALA A 162 8.99 -0.88 -11.98
CA ALA A 162 8.10 -1.99 -12.29
C ALA A 162 7.19 -1.64 -13.48
N LEU A 163 6.64 -0.43 -13.54
CA LEU A 163 5.85 0.03 -14.69
C LEU A 163 6.71 0.15 -15.97
N CYS A 164 7.95 0.63 -15.84
CA CYS A 164 8.89 0.66 -16.96
C CYS A 164 9.20 -0.76 -17.47
N LEU A 165 9.49 -1.68 -16.55
CA LEU A 165 9.77 -3.07 -16.86
C LEU A 165 8.58 -3.73 -17.56
N LEU A 166 7.37 -3.51 -17.05
CA LEU A 166 6.15 -4.03 -17.63
C LEU A 166 5.91 -3.51 -19.06
N ALA A 167 6.17 -2.22 -19.30
CA ALA A 167 6.07 -1.61 -20.63
C ALA A 167 7.03 -2.27 -21.63
N VAL A 168 8.25 -2.63 -21.20
CA VAL A 168 9.22 -3.37 -22.04
C VAL A 168 8.76 -4.80 -22.27
N VAL A 169 8.41 -5.53 -21.20
CA VAL A 169 8.10 -6.96 -21.25
C VAL A 169 6.82 -7.24 -22.04
N LEU A 170 5.80 -6.39 -21.90
CA LEU A 170 4.55 -6.51 -22.66
C LEU A 170 4.58 -5.80 -24.02
N GLY A 171 5.62 -5.02 -24.31
CA GLY A 171 5.70 -4.22 -25.54
C GLY A 171 4.60 -3.15 -25.66
N THR A 172 4.00 -2.74 -24.54
CA THR A 172 2.82 -1.87 -24.49
C THR A 172 3.15 -0.38 -24.49
N GLY A 173 4.43 0.00 -24.35
CA GLY A 173 4.83 1.40 -24.36
C GLY A 173 6.32 1.66 -24.22
N SER A 174 6.70 2.92 -24.33
CA SER A 174 8.07 3.37 -24.10
C SER A 174 8.34 3.60 -22.61
N PRO A 175 9.41 3.03 -22.03
CA PRO A 175 9.83 3.33 -20.66
C PRO A 175 10.09 4.82 -20.44
N HIS A 176 10.53 5.55 -21.46
CA HIS A 176 10.77 6.99 -21.36
C HIS A 176 9.46 7.77 -21.19
N ALA A 177 8.38 7.32 -21.84
CA ALA A 177 7.06 7.91 -21.65
C ALA A 177 6.52 7.65 -20.25
N VAL A 178 6.75 6.44 -19.70
CA VAL A 178 6.41 6.09 -18.31
C VAL A 178 7.15 6.99 -17.33
N LEU A 179 8.48 7.09 -17.46
CA LEU A 179 9.29 7.96 -16.62
C LEU A 179 8.87 9.43 -16.72
N GLY A 180 8.53 9.90 -17.93
CA GLY A 180 8.03 11.24 -18.15
C GLY A 180 6.72 11.49 -17.39
N LYS A 181 5.74 10.61 -17.51
CA LYS A 181 4.45 10.69 -16.79
C LYS A 181 4.65 10.68 -15.26
N ALA A 182 5.46 9.76 -14.75
CA ALA A 182 5.78 9.69 -13.32
C ALA A 182 6.48 10.96 -12.82
N THR A 183 7.45 11.48 -13.59
CA THR A 183 8.14 12.73 -13.25
C THR A 183 7.18 13.91 -13.21
N VAL A 184 6.32 14.06 -14.22
CA VAL A 184 5.29 15.11 -14.25
C VAL A 184 4.38 14.99 -13.03
N TYR A 185 3.93 13.79 -12.69
CA TYR A 185 3.12 13.55 -11.49
C TYR A 185 3.81 14.03 -10.21
N PHE A 186 5.03 13.58 -9.93
CA PHE A 186 5.75 13.97 -8.70
C PHE A 186 6.05 15.47 -8.64
N VAL A 187 6.37 16.10 -9.78
CA VAL A 187 6.60 17.55 -9.84
C VAL A 187 5.30 18.32 -9.55
N LEU A 188 4.19 17.93 -10.18
CA LEU A 188 2.89 18.57 -9.97
C LEU A 188 2.37 18.36 -8.55
N ALA A 189 2.48 17.14 -8.01
CA ALA A 189 2.10 16.83 -6.64
C ALA A 189 2.95 17.62 -5.62
N GLY A 190 4.26 17.73 -5.86
CA GLY A 190 5.16 18.56 -5.05
C GLY A 190 4.83 20.05 -5.13
N LEU A 191 4.52 20.57 -6.32
CA LEU A 191 4.10 21.97 -6.52
C LEU A 191 2.77 22.26 -5.84
N PHE A 192 1.79 21.35 -5.98
CA PHE A 192 0.51 21.40 -5.30
C PHE A 192 0.71 21.44 -3.77
N ALA A 193 1.52 20.53 -3.24
CA ALA A 193 1.86 20.48 -1.82
C ALA A 193 2.52 21.78 -1.33
N TRP A 194 3.42 22.39 -2.12
CA TRP A 194 4.12 23.59 -1.69
C TRP A 194 3.28 24.87 -1.79
N LYS A 195 2.55 25.06 -2.89
CA LYS A 195 1.88 26.34 -3.20
C LYS A 195 0.39 26.34 -2.93
N ILE A 196 -0.31 25.25 -3.23
CA ILE A 196 -1.79 25.23 -3.25
C ILE A 196 -2.33 24.68 -1.92
N LEU A 197 -1.67 23.69 -1.33
CA LEU A 197 -2.14 23.03 -0.13
C LEU A 197 -2.23 23.97 1.09
N PRO A 198 -1.25 24.83 1.42
CA PRO A 198 -1.33 25.72 2.58
C PRO A 198 -2.48 26.74 2.55
N PRO A 199 -2.71 27.52 1.46
CA PRO A 199 -3.82 28.46 1.42
C PRO A 199 -5.17 27.74 1.40
N LEU A 200 -5.28 26.60 0.72
CA LEU A 200 -6.50 25.81 0.69
C LEU A 200 -6.85 25.26 2.08
N TYR A 201 -5.86 24.75 2.82
CA TYR A 201 -6.06 24.29 4.19
C TYR A 201 -6.53 25.42 5.11
N ARG A 202 -5.93 26.62 5.00
CA ARG A 202 -6.35 27.80 5.77
C ARG A 202 -7.81 28.17 5.51
N GLN A 203 -8.27 28.04 4.27
CA GLN A 203 -9.67 28.29 3.93
C GLN A 203 -10.60 27.20 4.48
N PHE A 204 -10.21 25.93 4.36
CA PHE A 204 -10.97 24.81 4.93
C PHE A 204 -11.11 24.89 6.45
N ARG A 205 -10.09 25.39 7.16
CA ARG A 205 -10.16 25.63 8.60
C ARG A 205 -11.18 26.69 9.03
N ARG A 206 -11.66 27.53 8.11
CA ARG A 206 -12.72 28.52 8.39
C ARG A 206 -14.13 27.93 8.25
N ILE A 207 -14.23 26.69 7.77
CA ILE A 207 -15.51 26.00 7.65
C ILE A 207 -15.90 25.50 9.05
N HIS A 208 -17.06 25.94 9.54
CA HIS A 208 -17.56 25.62 10.90
C HIS A 208 -18.31 24.27 10.95
N LEU A 209 -17.93 23.31 10.09
CA LEU A 209 -18.52 21.98 10.08
C LEU A 209 -17.66 21.02 10.94
N PRO A 210 -18.29 20.05 11.63
CA PRO A 210 -17.55 19.02 12.37
C PRO A 210 -16.55 18.29 11.47
N GLU A 211 -15.33 18.08 11.98
CA GLU A 211 -14.29 17.30 11.30
C GLU A 211 -13.88 17.81 9.89
N ALA A 212 -14.15 19.07 9.54
CA ALA A 212 -13.74 19.63 8.24
C ALA A 212 -12.24 19.47 7.92
N PRO A 213 -11.28 19.59 8.87
CA PRO A 213 -9.88 19.31 8.61
C PRO A 213 -9.58 17.85 8.25
N LEU A 214 -10.27 16.89 8.87
CA LEU A 214 -10.13 15.46 8.55
C LEU A 214 -10.62 15.19 7.13
N THR A 215 -11.82 15.67 6.80
CA THR A 215 -12.38 15.58 5.45
C THR A 215 -11.45 16.20 4.41
N PHE A 216 -10.80 17.32 4.73
CA PHE A 216 -9.82 17.93 3.84
C PHE A 216 -8.62 17.02 3.55
N VAL A 217 -8.05 16.37 4.57
CA VAL A 217 -6.97 15.39 4.39
C VAL A 217 -7.43 14.26 3.48
N LEU A 218 -8.66 13.76 3.65
CA LEU A 218 -9.21 12.71 2.79
C LEU A 218 -9.37 13.16 1.34
N ILE A 219 -9.90 14.37 1.10
CA ILE A 219 -10.04 14.94 -0.24
C ILE A 219 -8.67 15.03 -0.93
N VAL A 220 -7.65 15.53 -0.23
CA VAL A 220 -6.29 15.65 -0.77
C VAL A 220 -5.69 14.28 -1.05
N THR A 221 -5.87 13.33 -0.13
CA THR A 221 -5.34 11.97 -0.25
C THR A 221 -5.96 11.22 -1.42
N LEU A 222 -7.29 11.19 -1.48
CA LEU A 222 -8.02 10.53 -2.57
C LEU A 222 -7.79 11.23 -3.91
N GLY A 223 -7.71 12.56 -3.92
CA GLY A 223 -7.39 13.33 -5.13
C GLY A 223 -6.01 13.00 -5.69
N LEU A 224 -4.97 12.98 -4.84
CA LEU A 224 -3.60 12.62 -5.26
C LEU A 224 -3.47 11.14 -5.63
N ALA A 225 -4.18 10.24 -4.95
CA ALA A 225 -4.25 8.83 -5.30
C ALA A 225 -4.92 8.62 -6.68
N ALA A 226 -6.06 9.25 -6.93
CA ALA A 226 -6.73 9.19 -8.22
C ALA A 226 -5.85 9.75 -9.35
N LEU A 227 -5.15 10.86 -9.10
CA LEU A 227 -4.20 11.41 -10.08
C LEU A 227 -3.03 10.45 -10.36
N ALA A 228 -2.57 9.69 -9.37
CA ALA A 228 -1.51 8.70 -9.58
C ALA A 228 -1.96 7.59 -10.54
N GLU A 229 -3.18 7.07 -10.35
CA GLU A 229 -3.77 6.04 -11.23
C GLU A 229 -3.87 6.53 -12.69
N THR A 230 -4.23 7.80 -12.92
CA THR A 230 -4.34 8.34 -14.29
C THR A 230 -3.00 8.39 -15.04
N VAL A 231 -1.87 8.45 -14.33
CA VAL A 231 -0.53 8.38 -14.94
C VAL A 231 0.04 6.96 -14.97
N GLY A 232 -0.69 5.98 -14.44
CA GLY A 232 -0.31 4.57 -14.37
C GLY A 232 0.47 4.17 -13.11
N LEU A 233 0.66 5.08 -12.16
CA LEU A 233 1.23 4.77 -10.86
C LEU A 233 0.15 4.19 -9.95
N ALA A 234 0.54 3.35 -8.99
CA ALA A 234 -0.40 2.85 -8.00
C ALA A 234 -0.95 4.01 -7.14
N GLY A 235 -2.26 4.04 -6.91
CA GLY A 235 -2.94 5.08 -6.13
C GLY A 235 -2.38 5.23 -4.71
N ILE A 236 -1.85 4.14 -4.15
CA ILE A 236 -1.22 4.10 -2.83
C ILE A 236 0.04 4.99 -2.76
N THR A 237 0.77 5.14 -3.87
CA THR A 237 1.90 6.07 -3.97
C THR A 237 1.41 7.52 -3.90
N GLY A 238 0.25 7.84 -4.47
CA GLY A 238 -0.37 9.15 -4.30
C GLY A 238 -0.87 9.43 -2.89
N ALA A 239 -1.42 8.40 -2.21
CA ALA A 239 -1.80 8.51 -0.81
C ALA A 239 -0.59 8.78 0.10
N PHE A 240 0.54 8.13 -0.17
CA PHE A 240 1.80 8.39 0.52
C PHE A 240 2.29 9.83 0.32
N VAL A 241 2.30 10.32 -0.93
CA VAL A 241 2.68 11.71 -1.25
C VAL A 241 1.76 12.71 -0.55
N ALA A 242 0.46 12.42 -0.48
CA ALA A 242 -0.48 13.24 0.28
C ALA A 242 -0.13 13.31 1.77
N GLY A 243 0.19 12.17 2.39
CA GLY A 243 0.61 12.13 3.79
C GLY A 243 1.87 12.96 4.06
N LEU A 244 2.85 12.87 3.17
CA LEU A 244 4.06 13.68 3.26
C LEU A 244 3.75 15.19 3.18
N ALA A 245 2.87 15.56 2.25
CA ALA A 245 2.42 16.93 2.09
C ALA A 245 1.65 17.45 3.32
N VAL A 246 0.77 16.62 3.90
CA VAL A 246 0.02 16.94 5.12
C VAL A 246 0.96 17.14 6.30
N ARG A 247 1.94 16.26 6.51
CA ARG A 247 2.93 16.41 7.60
C ARG A 247 3.77 17.66 7.47
N GLU A 248 4.27 17.96 6.27
CA GLU A 248 5.16 19.10 6.04
C GLU A 248 4.44 20.45 6.04
N ARG A 249 3.13 20.49 5.74
CA ARG A 249 2.38 21.75 5.52
C ARG A 249 1.28 22.04 6.51
N MET A 250 0.70 21.02 7.14
CA MET A 250 -0.36 21.17 8.14
C MET A 250 0.16 20.87 9.53
N GLY A 251 0.81 19.72 9.72
CA GLY A 251 1.54 19.35 10.94
C GLY A 251 0.74 19.41 12.26
N GLU A 252 -0.59 19.42 12.22
CA GLU A 252 -1.43 19.48 13.42
C GLU A 252 -1.56 18.07 14.03
N GLU A 253 -0.86 17.79 15.14
CA GLU A 253 -0.86 16.46 15.78
C GLU A 253 -2.28 15.98 16.11
N LYS A 254 -3.18 16.87 16.56
CA LYS A 254 -4.60 16.53 16.81
C LYS A 254 -5.35 16.05 15.57
N LEU A 255 -4.98 16.53 14.38
CA LEU A 255 -5.56 16.08 13.12
C LEU A 255 -5.03 14.68 12.76
N LEU A 256 -3.73 14.46 12.96
CA LEU A 256 -3.11 13.15 12.73
C LEU A 256 -3.71 12.08 13.66
N ASP A 257 -3.94 12.39 14.94
CA ASP A 257 -4.61 11.49 15.88
C ASP A 257 -5.99 11.04 15.38
N ARG A 258 -6.75 11.95 14.74
CA ARG A 258 -8.07 11.64 14.15
C ARG A 258 -7.95 10.75 12.92
N VAL A 259 -6.97 11.00 12.05
CA VAL A 259 -6.69 10.13 10.90
C VAL A 259 -6.27 8.74 11.41
N HIS A 260 -5.41 8.66 12.43
CA HIS A 260 -4.99 7.42 13.07
C HIS A 260 -6.18 6.64 13.63
N ALA A 261 -7.09 7.32 14.33
CA ALA A 261 -8.27 6.69 14.92
C ALA A 261 -9.18 6.05 13.85
N VAL A 262 -9.44 6.75 12.74
CA VAL A 262 -10.26 6.21 11.64
C VAL A 262 -9.54 5.06 10.92
N ALA A 263 -8.26 5.24 10.61
CA ALA A 263 -7.45 4.27 9.90
C ALA A 263 -7.30 2.96 10.68
N TYR A 264 -6.77 3.00 11.91
CA TYR A 264 -6.55 1.81 12.75
C TYR A 264 -7.81 1.27 13.41
N GLY A 265 -8.85 2.10 13.53
CA GLY A 265 -10.13 1.70 14.08
C GLY A 265 -10.92 0.81 13.12
N VAL A 266 -10.89 1.13 11.82
CA VAL A 266 -11.76 0.48 10.83
C VAL A 266 -10.98 -0.01 9.62
N PHE A 267 -10.39 0.90 8.84
CA PHE A 267 -10.00 0.57 7.47
C PHE A 267 -8.75 -0.32 7.37
N ILE A 268 -7.70 -0.05 8.15
CA ILE A 268 -6.45 -0.85 8.13
C ILE A 268 -6.71 -2.31 8.54
N PRO A 269 -7.45 -2.61 9.64
CA PRO A 269 -7.82 -3.99 9.96
C PRO A 269 -8.58 -4.70 8.83
N LEU A 270 -9.52 -4.02 8.17
CA LEU A 270 -10.28 -4.59 7.05
C LEU A 270 -9.37 -4.93 5.87
N PHE A 271 -8.42 -4.05 5.55
CA PHE A 271 -7.41 -4.32 4.53
C PHE A 271 -6.66 -5.62 4.80
N PHE A 272 -6.14 -5.82 6.01
CA PHE A 272 -5.37 -7.02 6.33
C PHE A 272 -6.23 -8.28 6.41
N VAL A 273 -7.47 -8.17 6.87
CA VAL A 273 -8.45 -9.28 6.80
C VAL A 273 -8.74 -9.65 5.36
N HIS A 274 -8.98 -8.69 4.47
CA HIS A 274 -9.19 -8.95 3.05
C HIS A 274 -7.95 -9.61 2.43
N LEU A 275 -6.76 -9.06 2.67
CA LEU A 275 -5.50 -9.62 2.19
C LEU A 275 -5.33 -11.10 2.61
N GLY A 276 -5.62 -11.42 3.87
CA GLY A 276 -5.60 -12.80 4.35
C GLY A 276 -6.68 -13.68 3.72
N SER A 277 -7.88 -13.14 3.51
CA SER A 277 -9.00 -13.87 2.92
C SER A 277 -8.79 -14.20 1.43
N SER A 278 -7.98 -13.42 0.73
CA SER A 278 -7.65 -13.60 -0.69
C SER A 278 -6.59 -14.68 -0.93
N LEU A 279 -5.98 -15.24 0.12
CA LEU A 279 -5.07 -16.36 0.00
C LEU A 279 -5.85 -17.64 -0.33
N ASP A 280 -5.62 -18.18 -1.53
CA ASP A 280 -6.16 -19.47 -1.94
C ASP A 280 -5.26 -20.62 -1.42
N LEU A 281 -5.66 -21.20 -0.29
CA LEU A 281 -4.99 -22.37 0.27
C LEU A 281 -5.25 -23.65 -0.54
N GLY A 282 -6.24 -23.66 -1.45
CA GLY A 282 -6.56 -24.80 -2.31
C GLY A 282 -5.46 -25.09 -3.33
N GLY A 283 -4.81 -24.05 -3.86
CA GLY A 283 -3.66 -24.19 -4.77
C GLY A 283 -2.45 -24.88 -4.15
N LEU A 284 -2.26 -24.76 -2.82
CA LEU A 284 -1.17 -25.42 -2.09
C LEU A 284 -1.38 -26.93 -1.95
N GLY A 285 -2.64 -27.40 -1.92
CA GLY A 285 -2.98 -28.83 -1.88
C GLY A 285 -2.67 -29.59 -3.18
N GLY A 286 -2.56 -28.88 -4.31
CA GLY A 286 -2.22 -29.46 -5.61
C GLY A 286 -0.73 -29.79 -5.79
N LEU A 287 0.16 -29.14 -5.02
CA LEU A 287 1.62 -29.36 -5.09
C LEU A 287 2.06 -30.71 -4.51
N GLY A 288 1.21 -31.39 -3.73
CA GLY A 288 1.46 -32.72 -3.18
C GLY A 288 1.00 -33.89 -4.06
N ARG A 289 0.47 -33.63 -5.27
CA ARG A 289 -0.08 -34.66 -6.17
C ARG A 289 0.60 -34.72 -7.54
N VAL A 290 1.79 -34.12 -7.67
CA VAL A 290 2.67 -34.34 -8.83
C VAL A 290 3.65 -35.44 -8.44
N GLY A 291 3.15 -36.68 -8.45
CA GLY A 291 3.91 -37.91 -8.26
C GLY A 291 3.35 -38.98 -9.18
#